data_AF-A0A1G6N193-F1
#
_entry.id   AF-A0A1G6N193-F1
#
_cell.length_a   1.000
_cell.length_b   1.000
_cell.length_c   1.000
_cell.angle_alpha   90.00
_cell.angle_beta   90.00
_cell.angle_gamma   90.00
#
_symmetry.space_group_name_H-M   'P 1'
#
loop_
_entity.id
_entity.type
_entity.pdbx_description
1 polymer ?
#
loop_
_entity_poly.entity_id
_entity_poly.type
_entity_poly.pdbx_seq_one_letter_code
_entity_poly.pdbx_strand_id
1 'polypeptide(L)'
;MSDMKVFECGCSSIRYYRSKNGCEFRFGGTIITGNEDLALICDVVSDTDPRAGLFEICNISNMDKEETYHLLWSIFHDLSRAGLDVSRCKPWNVWFDWIEEFFEGKGVKE
;
A
#
# COMPACT_ATOMS: atom_id res chain seq x y z
N MET A 1 -1.67 -20.65 2.75
CA MET A 1 -0.93 -19.42 2.37
C MET A 1 -0.41 -19.66 0.98
N SER A 2 -1.08 -19.11 -0.03
CA SER A 2 -0.90 -19.54 -1.42
C SER A 2 0.00 -18.60 -2.23
N ASP A 3 -0.01 -17.29 -1.94
CA ASP A 3 0.77 -16.33 -2.72
C ASP A 3 1.62 -15.44 -1.80
N MET A 4 2.93 -15.42 -2.05
CA MET A 4 3.90 -14.60 -1.34
C MET A 4 4.57 -13.67 -2.32
N LYS A 5 4.51 -12.36 -2.06
CA LYS A 5 5.30 -11.33 -2.74
C LYS A 5 6.44 -10.89 -1.83
N VAL A 6 7.60 -10.62 -2.40
CA VAL A 6 8.74 -10.04 -1.67
C VAL A 6 9.01 -8.66 -2.24
N PHE A 7 8.91 -7.65 -1.40
CA PHE A 7 9.22 -6.27 -1.76
C PHE A 7 10.61 -5.91 -1.26
N GLU A 8 11.46 -5.44 -2.16
CA GLU A 8 12.79 -4.94 -1.83
C GLU A 8 12.68 -3.52 -1.28
N CYS A 9 13.27 -3.30 -0.10
CA CYS A 9 13.19 -2.06 0.68
C CYS A 9 14.58 -1.60 1.09
N GLY A 10 15.41 -1.22 0.11
CA GLY A 10 16.81 -0.89 0.34
C GLY A 10 17.60 -2.09 0.91
N CYS A 11 18.09 -1.99 2.15
CA CYS A 11 18.82 -3.07 2.82
C CYS A 11 17.91 -4.11 3.51
N SER A 12 16.59 -3.93 3.42
CA SER A 12 15.58 -4.78 4.04
C SER A 12 14.65 -5.37 2.98
N SER A 13 13.86 -6.38 3.36
CA SER A 13 12.80 -6.94 2.52
C SER A 13 11.52 -7.11 3.33
N ILE A 14 10.37 -6.87 2.70
CA ILE A 14 9.07 -7.23 3.26
C ILE A 14 8.58 -8.48 2.54
N ARG A 15 8.08 -9.44 3.31
CA ARG A 15 7.31 -10.57 2.76
C ARG A 15 5.84 -10.30 2.98
N TYR A 16 5.10 -10.19 1.89
CA TYR A 16 3.66 -10.05 1.88
C TYR A 16 3.02 -11.39 1.54
N TYR A 17 2.15 -11.88 2.42
CA TYR A 17 1.41 -13.10 2.21
C TYR A 17 -0.06 -12.76 2.00
N ARG A 18 -0.64 -13.29 0.92
CA ARG A 18 -2.06 -13.16 0.62
C ARG A 18 -2.79 -14.46 0.91
N SER A 19 -3.98 -14.34 1.48
CA SER A 19 -4.95 -15.43 1.65
C SER A 19 -6.36 -14.91 1.37
N LYS A 20 -7.34 -15.80 1.19
CA LYS A 20 -8.74 -15.39 0.99
C LYS A 20 -9.33 -14.52 2.12
N ASN A 21 -8.78 -14.58 3.33
CA ASN A 21 -9.32 -13.87 4.50
C ASN A 21 -8.59 -12.53 4.79
N GLY A 22 -7.53 -12.22 4.03
CA GLY A 22 -6.71 -11.05 4.30
C GLY A 22 -5.24 -11.22 3.94
N CYS A 23 -4.39 -10.44 4.59
CA CYS A 23 -2.97 -10.39 4.30
C CYS A 23 -2.09 -10.37 5.56
N GLU A 24 -0.81 -10.68 5.37
CA GLU A 24 0.20 -10.60 6.42
C GLU A 24 1.51 -10.01 5.88
N PHE A 25 2.06 -9.02 6.57
CA PHE A 25 3.37 -8.45 6.30
C PHE A 25 4.37 -8.96 7.33
N ARG A 26 5.51 -9.47 6.86
CA ARG A 26 6.64 -9.88 7.70
C ARG A 26 7.90 -9.12 7.34
N PHE A 27 8.51 -8.44 8.30
CA PHE A 27 9.77 -7.71 8.14
C PHE A 27 10.42 -7.48 9.51
N GLY A 28 11.74 -7.55 9.61
CA GLY A 28 12.47 -7.19 10.84
C GLY A 28 12.08 -7.94 12.13
N GLY A 29 11.39 -9.09 12.04
CA GLY A 29 10.81 -9.79 13.18
C GLY A 29 9.38 -9.34 13.57
N THR A 30 8.86 -8.30 12.92
CA THR A 30 7.49 -7.79 13.05
C THR A 30 6.55 -8.56 12.12
N ILE A 31 5.33 -8.81 12.61
CA ILE A 31 4.21 -9.35 11.84
C ILE A 31 3.03 -8.39 11.95
N ILE A 32 2.51 -7.93 10.82
CA ILE A 32 1.29 -7.13 10.72
C ILE A 32 0.26 -7.94 9.95
N THR A 33 -0.96 -8.06 10.47
CA THR A 33 -2.06 -8.75 9.80
C THR A 33 -3.13 -7.75 9.37
N GLY A 34 -3.69 -7.98 8.18
CA GLY A 34 -4.77 -7.21 7.59
C GLY A 34 -5.98 -8.07 7.28
N ASN A 35 -7.15 -7.45 7.23
CA ASN A 35 -8.38 -8.08 6.74
C ASN A 35 -8.37 -8.21 5.20
N GLU A 36 -9.46 -8.73 4.63
CA GLU A 36 -9.63 -8.89 3.19
C GLU A 36 -9.58 -7.55 2.43
N ASP A 37 -10.17 -6.49 2.97
CA ASP A 37 -10.18 -5.17 2.33
C ASP A 37 -8.77 -4.59 2.21
N LEU A 38 -7.99 -4.59 3.30
CA LEU A 38 -6.59 -4.15 3.25
C LEU A 38 -5.80 -4.99 2.26
N ALA A 39 -6.07 -6.29 2.20
CA ALA A 39 -5.38 -7.16 1.30
C ALA A 39 -5.70 -6.86 -0.17
N LEU A 40 -6.95 -6.58 -0.53
CA LEU A 40 -7.33 -6.13 -1.88
C LEU A 40 -6.65 -4.82 -2.24
N ILE A 41 -6.66 -3.84 -1.34
CA ILE A 41 -5.98 -2.55 -1.56
C ILE A 41 -4.48 -2.77 -1.80
N CYS A 42 -3.84 -3.58 -0.96
CA CYS A 42 -2.41 -3.87 -1.10
C CYS A 42 -2.09 -4.69 -2.36
N ASP A 43 -2.99 -5.54 -2.84
CA ASP A 43 -2.84 -6.22 -4.12
C ASP A 43 -2.79 -5.20 -5.27
N VAL A 44 -3.74 -4.26 -5.31
CA VAL A 44 -3.77 -3.18 -6.32
C VAL A 44 -2.50 -2.33 -6.25
N VAL A 45 -2.12 -1.86 -5.05
CA VAL A 45 -0.90 -1.07 -4.85
C VAL A 45 0.36 -1.82 -5.30
N SER A 46 0.37 -3.14 -5.16
CA SER A 46 1.53 -3.97 -5.51
C SER A 46 1.61 -4.32 -6.99
N ASP A 47 0.49 -4.29 -7.71
CA ASP A 47 0.39 -4.83 -9.08
C ASP A 47 0.09 -3.76 -10.13
N THR A 48 -0.34 -2.57 -9.71
CA THR A 48 -0.76 -1.48 -10.62
C THR A 48 -0.03 -0.18 -10.33
N ASP A 49 0.06 0.68 -11.35
CA ASP A 49 0.53 2.05 -11.17
C ASP A 49 -0.53 2.92 -10.48
N PRO A 50 -0.14 4.01 -9.79
CA PRO A 50 -1.07 4.83 -9.02
C PRO A 50 -2.26 5.39 -9.81
N ARG A 51 -2.08 5.71 -11.10
CA ARG A 51 -3.16 6.33 -11.90
C ARG A 51 -4.27 5.34 -12.20
N ALA A 52 -3.89 4.14 -12.65
CA ALA A 52 -4.87 3.07 -12.92
C ALA A 52 -5.44 2.50 -11.62
N GLY A 53 -4.59 2.24 -10.63
CA GLY A 53 -4.97 1.59 -9.39
C GLY A 53 -5.88 2.44 -8.49
N LEU A 54 -5.75 3.78 -8.51
CA LEU A 54 -6.60 4.63 -7.66
C LEU A 54 -8.07 4.41 -7.97
N PHE A 55 -8.43 4.30 -9.25
CA PHE A 55 -9.81 4.05 -9.67
C PHE A 55 -10.31 2.68 -9.18
N GLU A 56 -9.46 1.66 -9.23
CA GLU A 56 -9.79 0.33 -8.72
C GLU A 56 -10.01 0.33 -7.21
N ILE A 57 -9.14 1.03 -6.46
CA ILE A 57 -9.27 1.15 -5.01
C ILE A 57 -10.55 1.91 -4.63
N CYS A 58 -10.89 3.00 -5.32
CA CYS A 58 -12.16 3.72 -5.11
C CYS A 58 -13.37 2.77 -5.24
N ASN A 59 -13.34 1.88 -6.25
CA ASN A 59 -14.42 0.91 -6.45
C ASN A 59 -14.46 -0.17 -5.35
N ILE A 60 -13.29 -0.64 -4.90
CA ILE A 60 -13.19 -1.64 -3.81
C ILE A 60 -13.70 -1.06 -2.49
N SER A 61 -13.30 0.16 -2.15
CA SER A 61 -13.64 0.81 -0.88
C SER A 61 -14.99 1.52 -0.90
N ASN A 62 -15.61 1.69 -2.07
CA ASN A 62 -16.81 2.51 -2.28
C ASN A 62 -16.62 3.93 -1.72
N MET A 63 -15.45 4.51 -1.99
CA MET A 63 -15.04 5.85 -1.57
C MET A 63 -14.79 6.73 -2.79
N ASP A 64 -14.90 8.04 -2.63
CA ASP A 64 -14.41 8.96 -3.65
C ASP A 64 -12.87 9.02 -3.68
N LYS A 65 -12.32 9.79 -4.63
CA LYS A 65 -10.87 9.92 -4.80
C LYS A 65 -10.19 10.55 -3.57
N GLU A 66 -10.79 11.58 -2.98
CA GLU A 66 -10.21 12.33 -1.86
C GLU A 66 -10.19 11.44 -0.61
N GLU A 67 -11.30 10.78 -0.31
CA GLU A 67 -11.41 9.77 0.74
C GLU A 67 -10.39 8.64 0.55
N THR A 68 -10.20 8.18 -0.69
CA THR A 68 -9.22 7.14 -1.02
C THR A 68 -7.78 7.60 -0.80
N TYR A 69 -7.43 8.85 -1.12
CA TYR A 69 -6.12 9.40 -0.79
C TYR A 69 -5.87 9.41 0.73
N HIS A 70 -6.87 9.83 1.51
CA HIS A 70 -6.79 9.81 2.97
C HIS A 70 -6.64 8.39 3.54
N LEU A 71 -7.38 7.42 2.99
CA LEU A 71 -7.26 6.02 3.36
C LEU A 71 -5.85 5.49 3.10
N LEU A 72 -5.34 5.68 1.89
CA LEU A 72 -4.00 5.19 1.50
C LEU A 72 -2.90 5.87 2.30
N TRP A 73 -3.03 7.18 2.56
CA TRP A 73 -2.13 7.92 3.43
C TRP A 73 -2.10 7.30 4.84
N SER A 74 -3.27 7.05 5.44
CA SER A 74 -3.36 6.41 6.76
C SER A 74 -2.70 5.03 6.75
N ILE A 75 -2.99 4.19 5.76
CA ILE A 75 -2.41 2.85 5.64
C ILE A 75 -0.88 2.91 5.57
N PHE A 76 -0.32 3.76 4.71
CA PHE A 76 1.13 3.85 4.54
C PHE A 76 1.83 4.44 5.76
N HIS A 77 1.22 5.43 6.42
CA HIS A 77 1.75 5.98 7.66
C HIS A 77 1.68 4.97 8.80
N ASP A 78 0.59 4.21 8.93
CA ASP A 78 0.47 3.17 9.95
C ASP A 78 1.50 2.04 9.75
N LEU A 79 1.73 1.62 8.51
CA LEU A 79 2.77 0.65 8.19
C LEU A 79 4.17 1.20 8.46
N SER A 80 4.43 2.46 8.10
CA SER A 80 5.70 3.14 8.41
C SER A 80 5.95 3.25 9.91
N ARG A 81 4.92 3.58 10.69
CA ARG A 81 4.99 3.61 12.16
C ARG A 81 5.21 2.23 12.78
N ALA A 82 4.75 1.17 12.14
CA ALA A 82 5.04 -0.21 12.52
C ALA A 82 6.45 -0.68 12.10
N GLY A 83 7.24 0.19 11.46
CA GLY A 83 8.63 -0.06 11.08
C GLY A 83 8.82 -0.50 9.63
N LEU A 84 7.76 -0.51 8.82
CA LEU A 84 7.81 -0.83 7.40
C LEU A 84 8.08 0.46 6.61
N ASP A 85 9.32 0.72 6.20
CA ASP A 85 9.68 1.93 5.45
C ASP A 85 9.11 1.90 4.01
N VAL A 86 7.84 2.26 3.85
CA VAL A 86 7.10 2.25 2.58
C VAL A 86 7.81 3.07 1.50
N SER A 87 8.42 4.20 1.89
CA SER A 87 9.12 5.13 0.99
C SER A 87 10.32 4.49 0.26
N ARG A 88 10.79 3.33 0.75
CA ARG A 88 11.91 2.60 0.15
C ARG A 88 11.51 1.30 -0.54
N CYS A 89 10.25 0.90 -0.41
CA CYS A 89 9.76 -0.39 -0.86
C CYS A 89 9.12 -0.28 -2.24
N LYS A 90 9.68 -0.94 -3.25
CA LYS A 90 9.05 -0.98 -4.58
C LYS A 90 7.96 -2.05 -4.65
N PRO A 91 6.80 -1.80 -5.30
CA PRO A 91 6.42 -0.56 -6.00
C PRO A 91 5.77 0.52 -5.11
N TRP A 92 5.63 0.29 -3.81
CA TRP A 92 4.83 1.10 -2.91
C TRP A 92 5.37 2.52 -2.70
N ASN A 93 6.67 2.73 -2.85
CA ASN A 93 7.28 4.04 -2.78
C ASN A 93 6.73 5.01 -3.84
N VAL A 94 6.37 4.51 -5.03
CA VAL A 94 5.78 5.33 -6.10
C VAL A 94 4.39 5.83 -5.68
N TRP A 95 3.62 4.95 -5.03
CA TRP A 95 2.32 5.32 -4.47
C TRP A 95 2.46 6.31 -3.32
N PHE A 96 3.42 6.08 -2.43
CA PHE A 96 3.70 6.97 -1.30
C PHE A 96 4.03 8.38 -1.77
N ASP A 97 4.97 8.52 -2.71
CA ASP A 97 5.35 9.82 -3.29
C ASP A 97 4.15 10.51 -3.95
N TRP A 98 3.32 9.75 -4.68
CA TRP A 98 2.13 10.28 -5.37
C TRP A 98 1.05 10.81 -4.40
N ILE A 99 0.85 10.13 -3.28
CA ILE A 99 -0.08 10.56 -2.22
C ILE A 99 0.47 11.79 -1.49
N GLU A 100 1.77 11.83 -1.20
CA GLU A 100 2.38 13.00 -0.55
C GLU A 100 2.30 14.24 -1.48
N GLU A 101 2.50 14.09 -2.80
CA GLU A 101 2.31 15.18 -3.78
C GLU A 101 0.88 15.76 -3.77
N PHE A 102 -0.13 14.91 -3.57
CA PHE A 102 -1.53 15.34 -3.40
C PHE A 102 -1.68 16.24 -2.16
N PHE A 103 -1.18 15.81 -1.00
CA PHE A 103 -1.30 16.56 0.26
C PHE A 103 -0.43 17.82 0.32
N GLU A 104 0.70 17.85 -0.39
CA GLU A 104 1.52 19.05 -0.53
C GLU A 104 0.94 20.10 -1.49
N GLY A 105 -0.19 19.80 -2.15
CA GLY A 105 -0.84 20.71 -3.10
C GLY A 105 -0.04 20.93 -4.39
N LYS A 106 0.90 20.03 -4.70
CA LYS A 106 1.77 20.13 -5.90
C LYS A 106 1.05 19.79 -7.20
N GLY A 107 -0.22 19.40 -7.13
CA GLY A 107 -1.00 18.92 -8.26
C GLY A 107 -0.52 17.53 -8.64
N VAL A 108 -1.38 16.54 -8.45
CA VAL A 108 -1.10 15.18 -8.89
C VAL A 108 -1.01 15.19 -10.41
N LYS A 109 0.15 14.89 -11.01
CA LYS A 109 0.27 14.88 -12.47
C LYS A 109 -0.66 13.83 -13.06
N GLU A 110 -1.74 14.29 -13.69
CA GLU A 110 -2.72 13.48 -14.45
C GLU A 110 -2.09 12.76 -15.65
#